data_AF-A0A315A9B1-F1
#
_entry.id   AF-A0A315A9B1-F1
#
_cell.length_a   1.000
_cell.length_b   1.000
_cell.length_c   1.000
_cell.angle_alpha   90.00
_cell.angle_beta   90.00
_cell.angle_gamma   90.00
#
_symmetry.space_group_name_H-M   'P 1'
#
loop_
_entity.id
_entity.type
_entity.pdbx_description
1 polymer ?
#
loop_
_entity_poly.entity_id
_entity_poly.type
_entity_poly.pdbx_seq_one_letter_code
_entity_poly.pdbx_strand_id
1 'polypeptide(L)'
;MSSSSSRRAIAVPSFTSVVVVLQLFGTGNGSCCAQERIFVGLNKGHIVTKRELAPRPSDRKGKRSERVHFVRNLIREVAGFAPYEKRITELLKVGKDKRALKVAKRKWGTHKRAKKKRCPTSSAR
;
A
#
# COMPACT_ATOMS: atom_id res chain seq x y z
N MET A 1 -28.52 11.33 55.56
CA MET A 1 -27.58 11.54 56.68
C MET A 1 -26.20 11.77 56.04
N SER A 2 -25.85 13.03 55.78
CA SER A 2 -24.82 13.78 56.53
C SER A 2 -23.41 13.23 56.21
N SER A 3 -22.45 13.93 55.61
CA SER A 3 -22.05 15.32 55.90
C SER A 3 -21.18 15.93 54.79
N SER A 4 -21.35 17.24 54.61
CA SER A 4 -20.59 18.19 53.80
C SER A 4 -19.23 18.55 54.41
N SER A 5 -18.21 18.85 53.59
CA SER A 5 -17.16 19.89 53.79
C SER A 5 -16.11 19.76 52.69
N SER A 6 -16.13 20.54 51.62
CA SER A 6 -15.65 21.93 51.51
C SER A 6 -14.23 22.15 52.03
N ARG A 7 -13.23 22.04 51.13
CA ARG A 7 -12.09 22.96 51.10
C ARG A 7 -11.79 23.37 49.67
N ARG A 8 -12.05 24.65 49.43
CA ARG A 8 -11.61 25.43 48.28
C ARG A 8 -10.09 25.52 48.30
N ALA A 9 -9.45 25.32 47.15
CA ALA A 9 -8.18 25.96 46.84
C ALA A 9 -8.18 26.31 45.36
N ILE A 10 -8.39 27.59 45.09
CA ILE A 10 -8.19 28.23 43.80
C ILE A 10 -6.73 28.70 43.80
N ALA A 11 -5.94 28.25 42.83
CA ALA A 11 -4.69 28.90 42.44
C ALA A 11 -4.51 28.69 40.93
N VAL A 12 -4.82 29.72 40.17
CA VAL A 12 -4.41 29.95 38.78
C VAL A 12 -3.23 30.95 38.80
N PRO A 13 -2.54 31.25 37.67
CA PRO A 13 -1.73 30.37 36.83
C PRO A 13 -0.32 30.96 36.58
N SER A 14 0.69 30.16 36.24
CA SER A 14 1.92 30.66 35.63
C SER A 14 2.34 29.81 34.44
N PHE A 15 2.02 30.34 33.26
CA PHE A 15 2.79 30.25 32.02
C PHE A 15 4.16 29.55 32.17
N THR A 16 4.34 28.39 31.54
CA THR A 16 5.46 28.10 30.61
C THR A 16 5.47 26.62 30.18
N SER A 17 5.63 26.43 28.87
CA SER A 17 6.28 25.27 28.26
C SER A 17 5.47 23.97 28.10
N VAL A 18 4.33 24.07 27.42
CA VAL A 18 3.79 22.99 26.58
C VAL A 18 4.51 23.02 25.24
N VAL A 19 5.72 22.49 25.18
CA VAL A 19 6.45 22.21 23.93
C VAL A 19 7.20 20.90 24.17
N VAL A 20 7.28 20.00 23.19
CA VAL A 20 7.97 18.68 23.23
C VAL A 20 7.12 17.43 23.58
N VAL A 21 5.83 17.39 23.21
CA VAL A 21 5.14 16.08 22.95
C VAL A 21 4.45 16.03 21.58
N LEU A 22 4.71 17.02 20.70
CA LEU A 22 4.10 17.07 19.36
C LEU A 22 5.13 16.96 18.22
N GLN A 23 6.13 16.11 18.37
CA GLN A 23 7.02 15.73 17.28
C GLN A 23 7.26 14.24 17.37
N LEU A 24 6.38 13.45 16.75
CA LEU A 24 6.68 12.16 16.13
C LEU A 24 5.39 11.57 15.52
N PHE A 25 5.47 11.24 14.23
CA PHE A 25 4.51 10.50 13.39
C PHE A 25 3.34 11.24 12.76
N GLY A 26 3.49 11.55 11.47
CA GLY A 26 2.33 11.82 10.60
C GLY A 26 2.64 12.48 9.27
N THR A 27 3.56 11.92 8.46
CA THR A 27 3.63 12.26 7.03
C THR A 27 2.37 11.77 6.31
N GLY A 28 1.30 12.56 6.36
CA GLY A 28 0.17 12.42 5.45
C GLY A 28 0.62 12.91 4.07
N ASN A 29 0.77 12.00 3.11
CA ASN A 29 0.88 12.34 1.70
C ASN A 29 -0.48 12.89 1.20
N GLY A 30 -0.83 14.10 1.64
CA GLY A 30 -1.84 14.91 1.01
C GLY A 30 -1.17 15.62 -0.15
N SER A 31 -1.30 15.11 -1.39
CA SER A 31 -0.99 15.94 -2.55
C SER A 31 -2.06 17.03 -2.66
N CYS A 32 -1.93 18.06 -1.84
CA CYS A 32 -2.48 19.37 -2.12
C CYS A 32 -1.61 19.97 -3.24
N CYS A 33 -1.78 19.49 -4.47
CA CYS A 33 -1.46 20.34 -5.62
C CYS A 33 -2.26 21.62 -5.36
N ALA A 34 -1.58 22.71 -5.03
CA ALA A 34 -2.21 23.98 -4.72
C ALA A 34 -3.07 24.36 -5.92
N GLN A 35 -4.40 24.30 -5.78
CA GLN A 35 -5.31 24.58 -6.86
C GLN A 35 -5.38 26.10 -7.02
N GLU A 36 -4.91 26.60 -8.14
CA GLU A 36 -5.04 27.99 -8.56
C GLU A 36 -6.46 28.20 -9.14
N ARG A 37 -7.01 29.42 -9.01
CA ARG A 37 -8.32 29.79 -9.59
C ARG A 37 -8.25 29.96 -11.12
N ILE A 38 -7.74 28.95 -11.80
CA ILE A 38 -7.62 28.87 -13.25
C ILE A 38 -8.56 27.78 -13.77
N PHE A 39 -9.20 28.03 -14.91
CA PHE A 39 -10.17 27.12 -15.53
C PHE A 39 -9.49 25.96 -16.29
N VAL A 40 -8.31 26.22 -16.85
CA VAL A 40 -7.48 25.27 -17.61
C VAL A 40 -6.06 25.25 -17.03
N GLY A 41 -5.38 24.10 -17.05
CA GLY A 41 -4.05 23.92 -16.43
C GLY A 41 -3.97 22.71 -15.48
N LEU A 42 -2.77 22.42 -14.98
CA LEU A 42 -2.51 21.29 -14.07
C LEU A 42 -3.04 21.55 -12.65
N ASN A 43 -2.95 22.79 -12.18
CA ASN A 43 -3.45 23.25 -10.89
C ASN A 43 -4.79 23.97 -11.00
N LYS A 44 -5.67 23.49 -11.88
CA LYS A 44 -7.00 24.10 -12.06
C LYS A 44 -7.96 23.74 -10.92
N GLY A 45 -8.93 24.62 -10.71
CA GLY A 45 -10.07 24.38 -9.82
C GLY A 45 -10.25 25.46 -8.77
N HIS A 46 -11.22 25.25 -7.89
CA HIS A 46 -11.43 26.13 -6.75
C HIS A 46 -10.45 25.78 -5.64
N ILE A 47 -9.90 26.78 -4.96
CA ILE A 47 -9.04 26.58 -3.79
C ILE A 47 -9.90 25.94 -2.69
N VAL A 48 -9.81 24.61 -2.55
CA VAL A 48 -10.48 23.84 -1.49
C VAL A 48 -9.41 23.25 -0.58
N THR A 49 -9.57 23.45 0.73
CA THR A 49 -8.77 22.74 1.73
C THR A 49 -9.15 21.26 1.71
N LYS A 50 -8.30 20.43 1.10
CA LYS A 50 -8.53 18.97 1.03
C LYS A 50 -8.44 18.39 2.44
N ARG A 51 -9.43 17.59 2.82
CA ARG A 51 -9.44 16.83 4.08
C ARG A 51 -8.80 15.46 3.84
N GLU A 52 -7.92 15.04 4.74
CA GLU A 52 -7.42 13.66 4.73
C GLU A 52 -8.56 12.71 5.12
N LEU A 53 -9.00 11.90 4.15
CA LEU A 53 -10.05 10.92 4.36
C LEU A 53 -9.45 9.65 4.96
N ALA A 54 -10.11 9.10 6.00
CA ALA A 54 -9.73 7.80 6.54
C ALA A 54 -9.83 6.72 5.44
N PRO A 55 -8.86 5.80 5.36
CA PRO A 55 -8.83 4.78 4.31
C PRO A 55 -10.03 3.85 4.44
N ARG A 56 -10.76 3.65 3.35
CA ARG A 56 -11.96 2.83 3.37
C ARG A 56 -11.58 1.35 3.45
N PRO A 57 -12.36 0.51 4.15
CA PRO A 57 -12.13 -0.94 4.17
C PRO A 57 -12.07 -1.57 2.77
N SER A 58 -12.77 -1.03 1.77
CA SER A 58 -12.72 -1.46 0.36
C SER A 58 -11.31 -1.42 -0.24
N ASP A 59 -10.49 -0.46 0.19
CA ASP A 59 -9.16 -0.20 -0.35
C ASP A 59 -8.13 -1.24 0.12
N ARG A 60 -8.52 -2.09 1.09
CA ARG A 60 -7.69 -3.19 1.60
C ARG A 60 -7.72 -4.41 0.66
N LYS A 61 -8.62 -4.45 -0.33
CA LYS A 61 -8.73 -5.57 -1.27
C LYS A 61 -7.46 -5.70 -2.13
N GLY A 62 -6.88 -6.90 -2.15
CA GLY A 62 -5.69 -7.21 -2.96
C GLY A 62 -4.36 -7.21 -2.19
N LYS A 63 -4.34 -6.68 -0.96
CA LYS A 63 -3.20 -6.84 -0.05
C LYS A 63 -3.14 -8.30 0.44
N ARG A 64 -1.94 -8.85 0.56
CA ARG A 64 -1.73 -10.20 1.12
C ARG A 64 -1.35 -10.06 2.59
N SER A 65 -1.90 -10.93 3.44
CA SER A 65 -1.44 -11.09 4.82
C SER A 65 -0.35 -12.16 4.90
N GLU A 66 0.51 -12.08 5.93
CA GLU A 66 1.62 -13.02 6.14
C GLU A 66 1.16 -14.47 6.20
N ARG A 67 0.05 -14.74 6.90
CA ARG A 67 -0.56 -16.08 6.97
C ARG A 67 -0.87 -16.64 5.57
N VAL A 68 -1.45 -15.82 4.69
CA VAL A 68 -1.81 -16.26 3.33
C VAL A 68 -0.57 -16.36 2.43
N HIS A 69 0.49 -15.60 2.70
CA HIS A 69 1.75 -15.79 2.01
C HIS A 69 2.38 -17.14 2.36
N PHE A 70 2.45 -17.48 3.66
CA PHE A 70 2.98 -18.74 4.16
C PHE A 70 2.25 -19.95 3.57
N VAL A 71 0.91 -19.98 3.65
CA VAL A 71 0.11 -21.08 3.08
C VAL A 71 0.32 -21.24 1.58
N ARG A 72 0.44 -20.14 0.82
CA ARG A 72 0.71 -20.20 -0.63
C ARG A 72 2.11 -20.67 -0.99
N ASN A 73 3.09 -20.50 -0.10
CA ASN A 73 4.44 -21.01 -0.30
C ASN A 73 4.47 -22.52 -0.05
N LEU A 74 3.88 -22.99 1.06
CA LEU A 74 3.73 -24.41 1.37
C LEU A 74 3.05 -25.19 0.23
N ILE A 75 1.95 -24.67 -0.33
CA ILE A 75 1.26 -25.33 -1.45
C ILE A 75 2.15 -25.45 -2.70
N ARG A 76 3.03 -24.47 -2.96
CA ARG A 76 3.94 -24.51 -4.12
C ARG A 76 5.07 -25.52 -3.93
N GLU A 77 5.52 -25.73 -2.70
CA GLU A 77 6.51 -26.74 -2.36
C GLU A 77 5.92 -28.15 -2.58
N VAL A 78 4.69 -28.39 -2.12
CA VAL A 78 4.03 -29.70 -2.23
C VAL A 78 3.55 -30.00 -3.65
N ALA A 79 2.83 -29.07 -4.30
CA ALA A 79 2.21 -29.32 -5.61
C ALA A 79 3.14 -29.06 -6.80
N GLY A 80 4.25 -28.33 -6.59
CA GLY A 80 5.19 -27.97 -7.65
C GLY A 80 4.61 -27.02 -8.71
N PHE A 81 5.28 -26.97 -9.87
CA PHE A 81 4.93 -26.10 -10.99
C PHE A 81 4.12 -26.81 -12.08
N ALA A 82 3.21 -26.06 -12.72
CA ALA A 82 2.51 -26.51 -13.91
C ALA A 82 3.48 -26.70 -15.10
N PRO A 83 3.18 -27.60 -16.06
CA PRO A 83 4.09 -27.90 -17.18
C PRO A 83 4.41 -26.68 -18.05
N TYR A 84 3.49 -25.73 -18.17
CA TYR A 84 3.72 -24.47 -18.91
C TYR A 84 4.64 -23.51 -18.16
N GLU A 85 4.61 -23.51 -16.83
CA GLU A 85 5.48 -22.68 -16.01
C GLU A 85 6.92 -23.20 -16.09
N LYS A 86 7.11 -24.53 -16.10
CA LYS A 86 8.42 -25.18 -16.36
C LYS A 86 9.01 -24.77 -17.72
N ARG A 87 8.23 -24.87 -18.81
CA ARG A 87 8.65 -24.43 -20.15
C ARG A 87 9.04 -22.94 -20.21
N ILE A 88 8.36 -22.08 -19.45
CA ILE A 88 8.71 -20.66 -19.38
C ILE A 88 10.06 -20.50 -18.66
N THR A 89 10.30 -21.22 -17.56
CA THR A 89 11.60 -21.17 -16.88
C THR A 89 12.75 -21.70 -17.72
N GLU A 90 12.54 -22.75 -18.52
CA GLU A 90 13.53 -23.27 -19.47
C GLU A 90 13.89 -22.22 -20.53
N LEU A 91 12.88 -21.56 -21.12
CA LEU A 91 13.12 -20.51 -22.11
C LEU A 91 13.85 -19.30 -21.52
N LEU A 92 13.61 -18.98 -20.25
CA LEU A 92 14.30 -17.91 -19.54
C LEU A 92 15.75 -18.27 -19.20
N LYS A 93 16.05 -19.53 -18.88
CA LYS A 93 17.44 -20.01 -18.67
C LYS A 93 18.28 -19.88 -19.94
N VAL A 94 17.68 -20.08 -21.11
CA VAL A 94 18.34 -19.94 -22.42
C VAL A 94 18.40 -18.47 -22.90
N GLY A 95 17.83 -17.51 -22.16
CA GLY A 95 17.79 -16.10 -22.54
C GLY A 95 16.78 -15.74 -23.64
N LYS A 96 15.83 -16.63 -23.97
CA LYS A 96 14.84 -16.44 -25.04
C LYS A 96 13.57 -15.73 -24.54
N ASP A 97 13.75 -14.52 -24.06
CA ASP A 97 12.74 -13.67 -23.43
C ASP A 97 11.51 -13.35 -24.27
N LYS A 98 11.72 -13.01 -25.55
CA LYS A 98 10.64 -12.69 -26.49
C LYS A 98 9.79 -13.94 -26.76
N ARG A 99 10.40 -15.12 -26.80
CA ARG A 99 9.71 -16.41 -26.98
C ARG A 99 8.95 -16.80 -25.71
N ALA A 100 9.55 -16.62 -24.53
CA ALA A 100 8.88 -16.82 -23.24
C ALA A 100 7.63 -15.92 -23.09
N LEU A 101 7.74 -14.64 -23.47
CA LEU A 101 6.60 -13.71 -23.43
C LEU A 101 5.50 -14.06 -24.44
N LYS A 102 5.83 -14.59 -25.62
CA LYS A 102 4.82 -15.09 -26.57
C LYS A 102 4.05 -16.29 -26.01
N VAL A 103 4.75 -17.23 -25.37
CA VAL A 103 4.12 -18.39 -24.71
C VAL A 103 3.24 -17.93 -23.54
N ALA A 104 3.75 -17.03 -22.70
CA ALA A 104 2.99 -16.49 -21.58
C ALA A 104 1.76 -15.68 -22.04
N LYS A 105 1.87 -14.86 -23.09
CA LYS A 105 0.71 -14.12 -23.63
C LYS A 105 -0.37 -15.07 -24.18
N ARG A 106 0.02 -16.14 -24.86
CA ARG A 106 -0.93 -17.17 -25.36
C ARG A 106 -1.67 -17.89 -24.24
N LYS A 107 -1.07 -18.01 -23.05
CA LYS A 107 -1.69 -18.68 -21.89
C LYS A 107 -2.50 -17.74 -21.00
N TRP A 108 -2.03 -16.51 -20.78
CA TRP A 108 -2.63 -15.56 -19.82
C TRP A 108 -3.42 -14.43 -20.50
N GLY A 109 -3.40 -14.36 -21.83
CA GLY A 109 -4.10 -13.39 -22.69
C GLY A 109 -3.45 -11.99 -22.69
N THR A 110 -3.36 -11.37 -21.52
CA THR A 110 -2.88 -9.99 -21.37
C THR A 110 -1.36 -9.91 -21.17
N HIS A 111 -0.75 -8.84 -21.69
CA HIS A 111 0.68 -8.61 -21.57
C HIS A 111 1.11 -8.29 -20.12
N LYS A 112 0.26 -7.60 -19.35
CA LYS A 112 0.51 -7.30 -17.92
C LYS A 112 0.58 -8.58 -17.08
N ARG A 113 -0.35 -9.52 -17.28
CA ARG A 113 -0.34 -10.83 -16.59
C ARG A 113 0.86 -11.69 -17.01
N ALA A 114 1.19 -11.68 -18.30
CA ALA A 114 2.37 -12.39 -18.82
C ALA A 114 3.68 -11.89 -18.18
N LYS A 115 3.87 -10.57 -18.08
CA LYS A 115 5.03 -9.99 -17.37
C LYS A 115 5.04 -10.36 -15.89
N LYS A 116 3.87 -10.28 -15.22
CA LYS A 116 3.71 -10.68 -13.81
C LYS A 116 4.01 -12.16 -13.56
N LYS A 117 3.87 -13.01 -14.59
CA LYS A 117 4.17 -14.45 -14.55
C LYS A 117 5.58 -14.83 -15.00
N ARG A 118 6.28 -13.92 -15.67
CA ARG A 118 7.72 -14.02 -15.95
C ARG A 118 8.59 -13.63 -14.75
N CYS A 119 8.21 -12.59 -14.03
CA CYS A 119 8.88 -12.07 -12.82
C CYS A 119 8.86 -12.97 -11.55
N PRO A 120 7.85 -13.83 -11.27
CA PRO A 120 7.77 -14.53 -9.98
C PRO A 120 8.74 -15.71 -9.90
N THR A 121 9.29 -16.15 -11.02
CA THR A 121 10.20 -17.31 -11.11
C THR A 121 11.67 -16.96 -10.94
N SER A 122 12.04 -15.67 -10.98
CA SER A 122 13.40 -15.21 -10.68
C SER A 122 13.62 -14.92 -9.20
N SER A 123 12.55 -14.78 -8.41
CA SER A 123 12.60 -14.61 -6.94
C SER A 123 12.36 -15.92 -6.18
N ALA A 124 12.62 -17.06 -6.82
CA ALA A 124 12.50 -18.40 -6.25
C ALA A 124 13.89 -19.01 -5.96
N ARG A 125 14.85 -18.15 -5.65
CA ARG A 125 16.04 -18.45 -4.85
C ARG A 125 16.02 -17.53 -3.65
#